data_AF-A0A0A1SY84-F1
#
_entry.id   AF-A0A0A1SY84-F1
#
_cell.length_a   1.000
_cell.length_b   1.000
_cell.length_c   1.000
_cell.angle_alpha   90.00
_cell.angle_beta   90.00
_cell.angle_gamma   90.00
#
_symmetry.space_group_name_H-M   'P 1'
#
loop_
_entity.id
_entity.type
_entity.pdbx_description
1 polymer ?
#
loop_
_entity_poly.entity_id
_entity_poly.type
_entity_poly.pdbx_seq_one_letter_code
_entity_poly.pdbx_strand_id
1 'polypeptide(L)'
;MRSTSTLLALAAVAPAVLAKIDFLGVAMSGVDWGCDIDGTCPATGIQVPIASQGGADSAGQMKHFVKDRKMNIFRIPMSWQYITNNNVQGNFDDTNFNKFDALMQACIETGAYCMIDLHNFARYDKAIIGSGGPQDAGFVNLWTNLAKYYGDNDKIVFGLMNEPHDLPVLKNWVDMCQKAVTAIRNTGATKQIILLPGDNFSSAASFVSTGSAEALSTIKNPDGTTDNLLLDLHQYLDINNSGQHKECTTNNVEGFKTIAKWLRDNKRRAIVSETGASTDPSCITKFCEQNQFIAANTDVFAGLVGWSAGGFHTDYIMSLTPTQNSDGTWSDNELMKQCIVDVFGESSHPPTGAPSHVAPKPSKTSAGPAAATAGAADTNKNNNKSTGAATGTAVARAGFVLTAMAALAALW
;
A
#
# COMPACT_ATOMS: atom_id res chain seq x y z
N MET A 1 -15.59 66.95 -35.17
CA MET A 1 -15.50 65.48 -35.09
C MET A 1 -14.26 65.13 -34.27
N ARG A 2 -14.43 64.65 -33.03
CA ARG A 2 -13.31 64.20 -32.17
C ARG A 2 -13.10 62.71 -32.42
N SER A 3 -11.93 62.33 -32.91
CA SER A 3 -11.54 60.94 -33.14
C SER A 3 -10.98 60.36 -31.85
N THR A 4 -11.77 59.53 -31.16
CA THR A 4 -11.32 58.70 -30.04
C THR A 4 -10.54 57.52 -30.59
N SER A 5 -9.22 57.49 -30.33
CA SER A 5 -8.39 56.30 -30.59
C SER A 5 -8.51 55.35 -29.41
N THR A 6 -9.15 54.21 -29.64
CA THR A 6 -9.29 53.13 -28.66
C THR A 6 -8.00 52.31 -28.66
N LEU A 7 -7.22 52.38 -27.57
CA LEU A 7 -6.11 51.45 -27.34
C LEU A 7 -6.70 50.06 -27.02
N LEU A 8 -6.54 49.10 -27.92
CA LEU A 8 -6.77 47.68 -27.63
C LEU A 8 -5.58 47.16 -26.81
N ALA A 9 -5.78 46.89 -25.53
CA ALA A 9 -4.82 46.15 -24.73
C ALA A 9 -4.98 44.64 -25.05
N LEU A 10 -4.01 44.06 -25.77
CA LEU A 10 -3.87 42.61 -25.85
C LEU A 10 -3.34 42.11 -24.50
N ALA A 11 -4.21 41.51 -23.69
CA ALA A 11 -3.78 40.71 -22.55
C ALA A 11 -3.12 39.43 -23.08
N ALA A 12 -1.80 39.33 -22.93
CA ALA A 12 -1.08 38.09 -23.19
C ALA A 12 -1.48 37.06 -22.11
N VAL A 13 -2.30 36.08 -22.49
CA VAL A 13 -2.56 34.90 -21.66
C VAL A 13 -1.32 34.02 -21.76
N ALA A 14 -0.40 34.13 -20.80
CA ALA A 14 0.66 33.14 -20.65
C ALA A 14 -0.02 31.81 -20.28
N PRO A 15 0.26 30.69 -20.99
CA PRO A 15 -0.24 29.39 -20.56
C PRO A 15 0.33 29.10 -19.18
N ALA A 16 -0.53 28.95 -18.19
CA ALA A 16 -0.12 28.44 -16.89
C ALA A 16 0.43 27.03 -17.11
N VAL A 17 1.75 26.86 -16.92
CA VAL A 17 2.35 25.53 -16.84
C VAL A 17 1.82 24.91 -15.56
N LEU A 18 0.76 24.10 -15.67
CA LEU A 18 0.25 23.30 -14.56
C LEU A 18 1.39 22.40 -14.07
N ALA A 19 1.71 22.50 -12.77
CA ALA A 19 2.73 21.64 -12.16
C ALA A 19 2.27 20.18 -12.22
N LYS A 20 3.11 19.32 -12.80
CA LYS A 20 2.86 17.87 -12.90
C LYS A 20 2.88 17.23 -11.50
N ILE A 21 2.04 16.21 -11.30
CA ILE A 21 2.04 15.41 -10.07
C ILE A 21 3.35 14.64 -9.90
N ASP A 22 3.85 14.48 -8.67
CA ASP A 22 5.12 13.79 -8.44
C ASP A 22 5.02 12.29 -8.67
N PHE A 23 3.95 11.68 -8.16
CA PHE A 23 3.74 10.24 -8.21
C PHE A 23 2.38 9.88 -8.82
N LEU A 24 2.38 9.05 -9.85
CA LEU A 24 1.18 8.48 -10.45
C LEU A 24 1.36 6.98 -10.60
N GLY A 25 0.39 6.21 -10.11
CA GLY A 25 0.55 4.77 -10.02
C GLY A 25 -0.73 3.98 -9.79
N VAL A 26 -0.54 2.69 -9.57
CA VAL A 26 -1.60 1.70 -9.33
C VAL A 26 -1.13 0.72 -8.25
N ALA A 27 -2.07 0.21 -7.46
CA ALA A 27 -1.82 -0.89 -6.53
C ALA A 27 -1.72 -2.23 -7.27
N MET A 28 -0.80 -3.09 -6.84
CA MET A 28 -0.55 -4.42 -7.39
C MET A 28 -0.90 -5.46 -6.33
N SER A 29 -2.20 -5.68 -6.11
CA SER A 29 -2.72 -6.53 -5.03
C SER A 29 -2.51 -8.03 -5.30
N GLY A 30 -2.51 -8.83 -4.24
CA GLY A 30 -2.46 -10.29 -4.27
C GLY A 30 -1.76 -10.90 -3.04
N VAL A 31 -0.83 -10.17 -2.40
CA VAL A 31 -0.14 -10.60 -1.16
C VAL A 31 -0.91 -10.18 0.10
N ASP A 32 -1.88 -9.29 -0.05
CA ASP A 32 -2.88 -8.83 0.92
C ASP A 32 -4.15 -9.70 0.96
N TRP A 33 -4.36 -10.57 -0.03
CA TRP A 33 -5.59 -11.34 -0.12
C TRP A 33 -5.84 -12.21 1.11
N GLY A 34 -7.10 -12.18 1.57
CA GLY A 34 -7.51 -12.86 2.80
C GLY A 34 -7.44 -12.00 4.06
N CYS A 35 -6.85 -10.80 3.99
CA CYS A 35 -6.94 -9.82 5.08
C CYS A 35 -8.36 -9.26 5.23
N ASP A 36 -8.89 -9.33 6.45
CA ASP A 36 -10.11 -8.63 6.87
C ASP A 36 -9.75 -7.31 7.55
N ILE A 37 -10.70 -6.37 7.61
CA ILE A 37 -10.51 -5.04 8.22
C ILE A 37 -10.17 -5.14 9.72
N ASP A 38 -10.48 -6.25 10.38
CA ASP A 38 -10.07 -6.48 11.76
C ASP A 38 -8.57 -6.84 11.92
N GLY A 39 -7.80 -6.88 10.82
CA GLY A 39 -6.39 -7.21 10.81
C GLY A 39 -6.10 -8.70 10.97
N THR A 40 -7.10 -9.57 10.82
CA THR A 40 -6.93 -11.02 10.66
C THR A 40 -6.62 -11.31 9.20
N CYS A 41 -5.45 -11.89 8.92
CA CYS A 41 -5.02 -12.22 7.56
C CYS A 41 -4.60 -13.69 7.45
N PRO A 42 -5.54 -14.65 7.29
CA PRO A 42 -5.18 -16.00 6.90
C PRO A 42 -4.37 -15.98 5.61
N ALA A 43 -3.22 -16.66 5.60
CA ALA A 43 -2.43 -16.84 4.38
C ALA A 43 -3.15 -17.68 3.30
N THR A 44 -4.25 -18.32 3.66
CA THR A 44 -5.12 -19.07 2.75
C THR A 44 -5.72 -18.14 1.71
N GLY A 45 -5.42 -18.36 0.44
CA GLY A 45 -5.93 -17.57 -0.67
C GLY A 45 -4.96 -16.52 -1.19
N ILE A 46 -3.83 -16.28 -0.52
CA ILE A 46 -2.75 -15.45 -1.06
C ILE A 46 -2.21 -16.08 -2.35
N GLN A 47 -2.22 -15.29 -3.41
CA GLN A 47 -1.59 -15.61 -4.68
C GLN A 47 -0.70 -14.44 -5.06
N VAL A 48 0.60 -14.59 -4.83
CA VAL A 48 1.57 -13.57 -5.22
C VAL A 48 1.48 -13.37 -6.74
N PRO A 49 1.18 -12.15 -7.22
CA PRO A 49 0.82 -11.92 -8.61
C PRO A 49 2.09 -11.81 -9.48
N ILE A 50 2.84 -12.90 -9.53
CA ILE A 50 4.02 -13.09 -10.38
C ILE A 50 3.83 -14.38 -11.18
N ALA A 51 3.91 -14.28 -12.50
CA ALA A 51 3.65 -15.40 -13.42
C ALA A 51 4.52 -16.64 -13.14
N SER A 52 5.80 -16.46 -12.80
CA SER A 52 6.69 -17.57 -12.44
C SER A 52 6.33 -18.28 -11.14
N GLN A 53 5.46 -17.68 -10.32
CA GLN A 53 4.90 -18.26 -9.11
C GLN A 53 3.45 -18.75 -9.30
N GLY A 54 2.95 -18.75 -10.54
CA GLY A 54 1.58 -19.15 -10.86
C GLY A 54 0.53 -18.07 -10.59
N GLY A 55 0.93 -16.81 -10.35
CA GLY A 55 0.04 -15.66 -10.24
C GLY A 55 -0.13 -14.90 -11.57
N ALA A 56 -0.79 -13.74 -11.50
CA ALA A 56 -0.90 -12.82 -12.63
C ALA A 56 0.47 -12.25 -13.07
N ASP A 57 0.56 -11.70 -14.28
CA ASP A 57 1.79 -11.08 -14.79
C ASP A 57 1.93 -9.62 -14.32
N SER A 58 2.10 -9.38 -13.02
CA SER A 58 2.32 -8.00 -12.52
C SER A 58 3.60 -7.37 -13.06
N ALA A 59 4.62 -8.17 -13.40
CA ALA A 59 5.84 -7.65 -14.01
C ALA A 59 5.55 -7.04 -15.40
N GLY A 60 4.74 -7.72 -16.22
CA GLY A 60 4.23 -7.20 -17.49
C GLY A 60 3.33 -5.98 -17.31
N GLN A 61 2.39 -6.03 -16.35
CA GLN A 61 1.51 -4.90 -16.03
C GLN A 61 2.30 -3.65 -15.62
N MET A 62 3.25 -3.76 -14.68
CA MET A 62 4.08 -2.62 -14.25
C MET A 62 4.93 -2.06 -15.39
N LYS A 63 5.51 -2.92 -16.24
CA LYS A 63 6.25 -2.49 -17.45
C LYS A 63 5.34 -1.73 -18.42
N HIS A 64 4.12 -2.19 -18.62
CA HIS A 64 3.11 -1.50 -19.42
C HIS A 64 2.80 -0.11 -18.84
N PHE A 65 2.45 -0.03 -17.55
CA PHE A 65 2.12 1.22 -16.89
C PHE A 65 3.26 2.25 -16.94
N VAL A 66 4.51 1.81 -16.73
CA VAL A 66 5.68 2.69 -16.88
C VAL A 66 5.86 3.14 -18.33
N LYS A 67 5.92 2.20 -19.26
CA LYS A 67 6.30 2.48 -20.66
C LYS A 67 5.24 3.29 -21.39
N ASP A 68 3.98 2.86 -21.25
CA ASP A 68 2.88 3.31 -22.10
C ASP A 68 1.95 4.29 -21.39
N ARG A 69 1.98 4.37 -20.05
CA ARG A 69 1.19 5.32 -19.23
C ARG A 69 2.02 6.30 -18.41
N LYS A 70 3.35 6.19 -18.43
CA LYS A 70 4.29 7.09 -17.72
C LYS A 70 4.06 7.16 -16.21
N MET A 71 3.51 6.10 -15.65
CA MET A 71 3.42 5.90 -14.21
C MET A 71 4.80 5.66 -13.61
N ASN A 72 4.97 6.01 -12.34
CA ASN A 72 6.26 6.00 -11.68
C ASN A 72 6.21 5.56 -10.21
N ILE A 73 5.07 5.07 -9.73
CA ILE A 73 4.95 4.43 -8.42
C ILE A 73 4.03 3.21 -8.52
N PHE A 74 4.33 2.16 -7.76
CA PHE A 74 3.42 1.03 -7.56
C PHE A 74 3.29 0.76 -6.07
N ARG A 75 2.05 0.59 -5.60
CA ARG A 75 1.76 0.16 -4.23
C ARG A 75 1.66 -1.35 -4.22
N ILE A 76 2.40 -1.99 -3.32
CA ILE A 76 2.51 -3.44 -3.18
C ILE A 76 1.99 -3.80 -1.78
N PRO A 77 0.67 -4.04 -1.64
CA PRO A 77 0.07 -4.49 -0.38
C PRO A 77 0.64 -5.83 0.05
N MET A 78 0.87 -6.00 1.35
CA MET A 78 1.30 -7.26 1.96
C MET A 78 0.62 -7.50 3.31
N SER A 79 0.33 -8.76 3.60
CA SER A 79 -0.11 -9.19 4.93
C SER A 79 1.07 -9.34 5.90
N TRP A 80 0.95 -8.82 7.12
CA TRP A 80 1.90 -9.07 8.22
C TRP A 80 2.03 -10.58 8.51
N GLN A 81 0.90 -11.24 8.71
CA GLN A 81 0.83 -12.68 8.99
C GLN A 81 1.53 -13.50 7.91
N TYR A 82 1.41 -13.12 6.63
CA TYR A 82 2.08 -13.82 5.55
C TYR A 82 3.60 -13.73 5.64
N ILE A 83 4.14 -12.52 5.73
CA ILE A 83 5.59 -12.29 5.69
C ILE A 83 6.32 -12.81 6.94
N THR A 84 5.63 -12.97 8.07
CA THR A 84 6.22 -13.54 9.30
C THR A 84 5.68 -14.94 9.65
N ASN A 85 4.87 -15.53 8.77
CA ASN A 85 4.23 -16.83 8.99
C ASN A 85 3.54 -16.92 10.36
N ASN A 86 2.66 -15.96 10.62
CA ASN A 86 1.87 -15.78 11.85
C ASN A 86 2.69 -15.50 13.13
N ASN A 87 3.98 -15.19 13.02
CA ASN A 87 4.79 -14.77 14.16
C ASN A 87 4.89 -13.25 14.21
N VAL A 88 4.02 -12.59 14.98
CA VAL A 88 3.93 -11.13 15.05
C VAL A 88 5.23 -10.43 15.51
N GLN A 89 6.08 -11.12 16.28
CA GLN A 89 7.40 -10.60 16.71
C GLN A 89 8.56 -11.31 15.98
N GLY A 90 8.23 -12.18 15.02
CA GLY A 90 9.17 -13.03 14.32
C GLY A 90 10.00 -12.29 13.30
N ASN A 91 11.06 -12.97 12.85
CA ASN A 91 11.73 -12.61 11.61
C ASN A 91 10.80 -12.89 10.42
N PHE A 92 11.22 -12.43 9.24
CA PHE A 92 10.59 -12.85 8.01
C PHE A 92 10.66 -14.37 7.86
N ASP A 93 9.57 -14.97 7.40
CA ASP A 93 9.57 -16.33 6.89
C ASP A 93 10.25 -16.32 5.52
N ASP A 94 11.41 -16.96 5.40
CA ASP A 94 12.23 -16.92 4.19
C ASP A 94 11.43 -17.35 2.94
N THR A 95 10.49 -18.29 3.06
CA THR A 95 9.73 -18.77 1.91
C THR A 95 8.72 -17.71 1.45
N ASN A 96 7.93 -17.18 2.37
CA ASN A 96 6.90 -16.20 2.04
C ASN A 96 7.51 -14.85 1.66
N PHE A 97 8.57 -14.43 2.37
CA PHE A 97 9.25 -13.18 2.09
C PHE A 97 9.98 -13.19 0.75
N ASN A 98 10.64 -14.30 0.36
CA ASN A 98 11.26 -14.39 -0.97
C ASN A 98 10.22 -14.27 -2.12
N LYS A 99 9.00 -14.76 -1.90
CA LYS A 99 7.92 -14.60 -2.88
C LYS A 99 7.46 -13.16 -3.00
N PHE A 100 7.26 -12.49 -1.86
CA PHE A 100 6.97 -11.05 -1.82
C PHE A 100 8.10 -10.21 -2.43
N ASP A 101 9.35 -10.52 -2.09
CA ASP A 101 10.53 -9.83 -2.62
C ASP A 101 10.61 -9.97 -4.15
N ALA A 102 10.26 -11.12 -4.73
CA ALA A 102 10.21 -11.24 -6.19
C ALA A 102 9.24 -10.25 -6.86
N LEU A 103 8.12 -9.90 -6.20
CA LEU A 103 7.22 -8.85 -6.68
C LEU A 103 7.82 -7.45 -6.49
N MET A 104 8.47 -7.21 -5.34
CA MET A 104 9.20 -5.96 -5.10
C MET A 104 10.33 -5.76 -6.13
N GLN A 105 11.10 -6.79 -6.45
CA GLN A 105 12.15 -6.74 -7.47
C GLN A 105 11.56 -6.46 -8.86
N ALA A 106 10.43 -7.08 -9.21
CA ALA A 106 9.75 -6.78 -10.47
C ALA A 106 9.33 -5.30 -10.56
N CYS A 107 8.92 -4.68 -9.45
CA CYS A 107 8.68 -3.24 -9.38
C CYS A 107 9.98 -2.43 -9.52
N ILE A 108 11.02 -2.77 -8.75
CA ILE A 108 12.31 -2.06 -8.74
C ILE A 108 12.96 -2.05 -10.14
N GLU A 109 12.88 -3.17 -10.86
CA GLU A 109 13.40 -3.32 -12.22
C GLU A 109 12.76 -2.36 -13.23
N THR A 110 11.54 -1.88 -12.96
CA THR A 110 10.91 -0.87 -13.83
C THR A 110 11.51 0.53 -13.66
N GLY A 111 12.26 0.75 -12.57
CA GLY A 111 12.76 2.07 -12.19
C GLY A 111 11.70 2.98 -11.57
N ALA A 112 10.50 2.49 -11.28
CA ALA A 112 9.48 3.19 -10.52
C ALA A 112 9.80 3.20 -9.01
N TYR A 113 9.05 4.00 -8.26
CA TYR A 113 8.95 3.89 -6.81
C TYR A 113 8.12 2.65 -6.42
N CYS A 114 8.55 1.93 -5.40
CA CYS A 114 7.90 0.73 -4.91
C CYS A 114 7.47 0.94 -3.46
N MET A 115 6.17 1.11 -3.27
CA MET A 115 5.55 1.35 -1.99
C MET A 115 5.18 0.04 -1.33
N ILE A 116 5.86 -0.27 -0.22
CA ILE A 116 5.49 -1.38 0.66
C ILE A 116 4.31 -0.92 1.50
N ASP A 117 3.19 -1.64 1.42
CA ASP A 117 1.98 -1.33 2.19
C ASP A 117 1.66 -2.48 3.16
N LEU A 118 1.67 -2.19 4.46
CA LEU A 118 1.32 -3.17 5.48
C LEU A 118 -0.21 -3.24 5.63
N HIS A 119 -0.84 -4.23 5.01
CA HIS A 119 -2.28 -4.28 4.79
C HIS A 119 -3.08 -4.83 5.98
N ASN A 120 -2.96 -4.17 7.14
CA ASN A 120 -3.36 -4.74 8.45
C ASN A 120 -4.27 -3.85 9.32
N PHE A 121 -4.74 -2.69 8.85
CA PHE A 121 -5.81 -1.92 9.53
C PHE A 121 -5.48 -1.47 10.96
N ALA A 122 -4.18 -1.19 11.20
CA ALA A 122 -3.58 -0.94 12.51
C ALA A 122 -3.80 -2.06 13.54
N ARG A 123 -4.03 -3.29 13.07
CA ARG A 123 -4.36 -4.46 13.88
C ARG A 123 -3.54 -5.69 13.51
N TYR A 124 -3.48 -6.63 14.44
CA TYR A 124 -3.02 -7.98 14.21
C TYR A 124 -3.97 -8.93 14.94
N ASP A 125 -4.72 -9.74 14.20
CA ASP A 125 -5.76 -10.63 14.72
C ASP A 125 -6.69 -9.91 15.70
N LYS A 126 -7.35 -8.83 15.24
CA LYS A 126 -8.29 -7.95 15.97
C LYS A 126 -7.65 -6.99 16.97
N ALA A 127 -6.43 -7.26 17.42
CA ALA A 127 -5.80 -6.47 18.47
C ALA A 127 -5.11 -5.21 17.88
N ILE A 128 -5.47 -4.04 18.40
CA ILE A 128 -5.01 -2.73 17.87
C ILE A 128 -3.58 -2.44 18.33
N ILE A 129 -2.70 -2.13 17.38
CA ILE A 129 -1.30 -1.75 17.64
C ILE A 129 -1.25 -0.53 18.58
N GLY A 130 -0.45 -0.61 19.63
CA GLY A 130 -0.38 0.46 20.65
C GLY A 130 -1.54 0.44 21.66
N SER A 131 -2.62 -0.30 21.42
CA SER A 131 -3.84 -0.31 22.25
C SER A 131 -4.39 -1.74 22.44
N GLY A 132 -3.63 -2.58 23.13
CA GLY A 132 -3.99 -3.98 23.44
C GLY A 132 -3.44 -5.02 22.46
N GLY A 133 -3.00 -4.59 21.27
CA GLY A 133 -2.29 -5.40 20.29
C GLY A 133 -0.76 -5.20 20.32
N PRO A 134 -0.08 -5.50 19.20
CA PRO A 134 1.37 -5.43 19.10
C PRO A 134 1.94 -4.05 19.46
N GLN A 135 3.16 -4.06 19.97
CA GLN A 135 3.93 -2.86 20.36
C GLN A 135 5.28 -2.89 19.62
N ASP A 136 6.33 -2.30 20.21
CA ASP A 136 7.66 -2.15 19.62
C ASP A 136 8.25 -3.47 19.10
N ALA A 137 8.17 -4.56 19.88
CA ALA A 137 8.72 -5.87 19.50
C ALA A 137 8.06 -6.49 18.25
N GLY A 138 6.85 -6.05 17.90
CA GLY A 138 6.18 -6.43 16.66
C GLY A 138 6.33 -5.36 15.59
N PHE A 139 5.54 -4.29 15.71
CA PHE A 139 5.37 -3.28 14.65
C PHE A 139 6.67 -2.53 14.33
N VAL A 140 7.41 -2.09 15.35
CA VAL A 140 8.66 -1.32 15.14
C VAL A 140 9.78 -2.25 14.64
N ASN A 141 9.84 -3.48 15.15
CA ASN A 141 10.80 -4.49 14.68
C ASN A 141 10.57 -4.85 13.21
N LEU A 142 9.31 -5.01 12.80
CA LEU A 142 8.94 -5.26 11.40
C LEU A 142 9.49 -4.18 10.48
N TRP A 143 9.18 -2.90 10.78
CA TRP A 143 9.65 -1.77 9.98
C TRP A 143 11.18 -1.61 10.01
N THR A 144 11.82 -1.92 11.13
CA THR A 144 13.29 -1.96 11.22
C THR A 144 13.88 -2.99 10.26
N ASN A 145 13.28 -4.18 10.16
CA ASN A 145 13.78 -5.25 9.29
C ASN A 145 13.53 -4.94 7.82
N LEU A 146 12.37 -4.39 7.46
CA LEU A 146 12.08 -3.93 6.10
C LEU A 146 13.05 -2.81 5.67
N ALA A 147 13.29 -1.84 6.55
CA ALA A 147 14.22 -0.75 6.28
C ALA A 147 15.68 -1.22 6.17
N LYS A 148 16.12 -2.19 6.98
CA LYS A 148 17.45 -2.82 6.80
C LYS A 148 17.58 -3.56 5.47
N TYR A 149 16.50 -4.15 4.96
CA TYR A 149 16.52 -4.92 3.72
C TYR A 149 16.47 -4.02 2.49
N TYR A 150 15.59 -3.03 2.49
CA TYR A 150 15.29 -2.18 1.32
C TYR A 150 15.91 -0.77 1.38
N GLY A 151 16.46 -0.36 2.53
CA GLY A 151 16.86 1.03 2.82
C GLY A 151 18.02 1.60 2.00
N ASP A 152 18.74 0.78 1.25
CA ASP A 152 19.77 1.25 0.31
C ASP A 152 19.16 1.73 -1.03
N ASN A 153 17.89 1.43 -1.30
CA ASN A 153 17.19 1.87 -2.51
C ASN A 153 16.30 3.09 -2.23
N ASP A 154 16.68 4.24 -2.76
CA ASP A 154 15.99 5.53 -2.58
C ASP A 154 14.57 5.56 -3.17
N LYS A 155 14.22 4.61 -4.04
CA LYS A 155 12.89 4.48 -4.67
C LYS A 155 11.91 3.63 -3.86
N ILE A 156 12.30 3.18 -2.67
CA ILE A 156 11.38 2.48 -1.75
C ILE A 156 10.53 3.52 -1.01
N VAL A 157 9.23 3.25 -0.90
CA VAL A 157 8.30 4.00 -0.07
C VAL A 157 7.79 3.09 1.04
N PHE A 158 7.84 3.55 2.28
CA PHE A 158 7.36 2.79 3.43
C PHE A 158 5.95 3.29 3.82
N GLY A 159 4.92 2.59 3.36
CA GLY A 159 3.52 2.80 3.78
C GLY A 159 3.25 2.12 5.12
N LEU A 160 3.26 2.89 6.20
CA LEU A 160 3.35 2.33 7.56
C LEU A 160 2.22 1.36 7.92
N MET A 161 1.01 1.58 7.37
CA MET A 161 -0.17 0.78 7.63
C MET A 161 -1.29 1.14 6.66
N ASN A 162 -1.99 0.14 6.14
CA ASN A 162 -3.26 0.34 5.46
C ASN A 162 -4.35 0.70 6.46
N GLU A 163 -5.08 1.79 6.20
CA GLU A 163 -6.39 2.10 6.78
C GLU A 163 -6.59 1.82 8.29
N PRO A 164 -5.87 2.50 9.21
CA PRO A 164 -6.26 2.52 10.61
C PRO A 164 -7.72 2.99 10.78
N HIS A 165 -8.49 2.31 11.61
CA HIS A 165 -9.89 2.67 11.91
C HIS A 165 -10.27 2.32 13.34
N ASP A 166 -11.33 2.95 13.85
CA ASP A 166 -11.88 2.76 15.21
C ASP A 166 -10.80 2.80 16.29
N LEU A 167 -9.87 3.76 16.18
CA LEU A 167 -8.77 3.88 17.12
C LEU A 167 -9.29 4.46 18.45
N PRO A 168 -9.26 3.70 19.57
CA PRO A 168 -9.84 4.18 20.83
C PRO A 168 -9.09 5.40 21.39
N VAL A 169 -7.78 5.48 21.12
CA VAL A 169 -6.91 6.60 21.48
C VAL A 169 -5.94 6.85 20.33
N LEU A 170 -6.28 7.81 19.45
CA LEU A 170 -5.46 8.19 18.29
C LEU A 170 -4.00 8.46 18.67
N LYS A 171 -3.74 9.06 19.84
CA LYS A 171 -2.38 9.33 20.31
C LYS A 171 -1.50 8.08 20.39
N ASN A 172 -2.04 6.94 20.81
CA ASN A 172 -1.26 5.70 20.90
C ASN A 172 -0.78 5.26 19.52
N TRP A 173 -1.63 5.41 18.49
CA TRP A 173 -1.26 5.12 17.11
C TRP A 173 -0.17 6.07 16.59
N VAL A 174 -0.31 7.37 16.86
CA VAL A 174 0.68 8.39 16.48
C VAL A 174 2.03 8.12 17.15
N ASP A 175 2.04 7.74 18.42
CA ASP A 175 3.27 7.37 19.15
C ASP A 175 3.94 6.14 18.51
N MET A 176 3.17 5.14 18.08
CA MET A 176 3.69 3.97 17.36
C MET A 176 4.25 4.32 15.98
N CYS A 177 3.59 5.21 15.23
CA CYS A 177 4.10 5.73 13.96
C CYS A 177 5.41 6.49 14.14
N GLN A 178 5.51 7.36 15.17
CA GLN A 178 6.75 8.07 15.48
C GLN A 178 7.90 7.10 15.79
N LYS A 179 7.64 6.03 16.56
CA LYS A 179 8.65 5.00 16.82
C LYS A 179 9.08 4.28 15.55
N ALA A 180 8.15 3.94 14.66
CA ALA A 180 8.45 3.30 13.38
C ALA A 180 9.29 4.23 12.48
N VAL A 181 8.92 5.50 12.35
CA VAL A 181 9.72 6.52 11.61
C VAL A 181 11.14 6.59 12.16
N THR A 182 11.29 6.78 13.47
CA THR A 182 12.61 6.84 14.11
C THR A 182 13.43 5.57 13.86
N ALA A 183 12.81 4.39 13.99
CA ALA A 183 13.49 3.13 13.78
C ALA A 183 13.93 2.94 12.32
N ILE A 184 13.06 3.25 11.35
CA ILE A 184 13.40 3.23 9.91
C ILE A 184 14.59 4.13 9.64
N ARG A 185 14.55 5.39 10.07
CA ARG A 185 15.65 6.36 9.84
C ARG A 185 16.96 5.90 10.49
N ASN A 186 16.90 5.31 11.69
CA ASN A 186 18.08 4.79 12.39
C ASN A 186 18.73 3.57 11.72
N THR A 187 18.08 2.93 10.75
CA THR A 187 18.72 1.88 9.93
C THR A 187 19.66 2.44 8.87
N GLY A 188 19.58 3.74 8.57
CA GLY A 188 20.26 4.39 7.44
C GLY A 188 19.33 4.74 6.27
N ALA A 189 18.08 4.29 6.29
CA ALA A 189 17.04 4.62 5.29
C ALA A 189 16.55 6.08 5.43
N THR A 190 17.40 7.04 5.06
CA THR A 190 17.18 8.48 5.29
C THR A 190 16.52 9.21 4.12
N LYS A 191 16.47 8.59 2.94
CA LYS A 191 15.98 9.24 1.70
C LYS A 191 14.59 8.80 1.27
N GLN A 192 14.13 7.66 1.77
CA GLN A 192 12.84 7.07 1.44
C GLN A 192 11.69 7.94 1.96
N ILE A 193 10.57 7.89 1.22
CA ILE A 193 9.30 8.42 1.68
C ILE A 193 8.72 7.47 2.73
N ILE A 194 8.16 8.03 3.81
CA ILE A 194 7.36 7.29 4.79
C ILE A 194 5.96 7.90 4.81
N LEU A 195 4.94 7.06 4.64
CA LEU A 195 3.54 7.48 4.65
C LEU A 195 2.93 7.31 6.04
N LEU A 196 2.17 8.32 6.46
CA LEU A 196 1.59 8.43 7.79
C LEU A 196 0.06 8.33 7.70
N PRO A 197 -0.51 7.14 7.95
CA PRO A 197 -1.95 6.89 7.82
C PRO A 197 -2.70 7.25 9.10
N GLY A 198 -3.94 7.71 8.93
CA GLY A 198 -4.82 8.21 9.98
C GLY A 198 -6.03 7.31 10.24
N ASP A 199 -6.82 7.71 11.23
CA ASP A 199 -8.06 7.02 11.62
C ASP A 199 -9.15 7.14 10.54
N ASN A 200 -10.26 6.42 10.75
CA ASN A 200 -11.39 6.33 9.83
C ASN A 200 -10.94 5.93 8.41
N PHE A 201 -10.17 4.85 8.33
CA PHE A 201 -9.64 4.28 7.10
C PHE A 201 -8.80 5.28 6.30
N SER A 202 -8.10 6.20 6.98
CA SER A 202 -7.35 7.29 6.33
C SER A 202 -8.18 8.12 5.34
N SER A 203 -9.50 8.20 5.54
CA SER A 203 -10.41 8.90 4.64
C SER A 203 -10.03 10.37 4.49
N ALA A 204 -9.76 10.82 3.27
CA ALA A 204 -9.43 12.21 2.96
C ALA A 204 -10.50 13.20 3.45
N ALA A 205 -11.77 12.82 3.32
CA ALA A 205 -12.91 13.63 3.74
C ALA A 205 -12.98 13.87 5.26
N SER A 206 -12.54 12.90 6.07
CA SER A 206 -12.56 13.00 7.53
C SER A 206 -11.19 13.20 8.17
N PHE A 207 -10.11 13.25 7.39
CA PHE A 207 -8.74 13.28 7.91
C PHE A 207 -8.48 14.46 8.85
N VAL A 208 -9.10 15.62 8.56
CA VAL A 208 -9.04 16.80 9.42
C VAL A 208 -9.96 16.67 10.63
N SER A 209 -11.21 16.27 10.43
CA SER A 209 -12.23 16.24 11.50
C SER A 209 -12.00 15.14 12.54
N THR A 210 -11.32 14.04 12.16
CA THR A 210 -10.86 12.99 13.10
C THR A 210 -9.69 13.44 13.98
N GLY A 211 -9.05 14.57 13.65
CA GLY A 211 -7.81 15.02 14.29
C GLY A 211 -6.54 14.32 13.76
N SER A 212 -6.67 13.39 12.80
CA SER A 212 -5.54 12.67 12.21
C SER A 212 -4.53 13.62 11.56
N ALA A 213 -5.00 14.63 10.82
CA ALA A 213 -4.15 15.62 10.16
C ALA A 213 -3.22 16.33 11.15
N GLU A 214 -3.78 16.84 12.24
CA GLU A 214 -3.02 17.55 13.28
C GLU A 214 -2.08 16.61 14.03
N ALA A 215 -2.60 15.48 14.51
CA ALA A 215 -1.84 14.58 15.36
C ALA A 215 -0.65 13.93 14.64
N LEU A 216 -0.85 13.41 13.41
CA LEU A 216 0.23 12.83 12.61
C LEU A 216 1.25 13.86 12.13
N SER A 217 0.87 15.15 12.07
CA SER A 217 1.80 16.22 11.69
C SER A 217 2.81 16.61 12.76
N THR A 218 2.64 16.07 13.96
CA THR A 218 3.63 16.18 15.03
C THR A 218 4.82 15.23 14.82
N ILE A 219 4.68 14.18 14.01
CA ILE A 219 5.73 13.19 13.77
C ILE A 219 6.92 13.82 13.04
N LYS A 220 8.13 13.59 13.55
CA LYS A 220 9.39 14.10 12.98
C LYS A 220 10.38 12.99 12.69
N ASN A 221 11.28 13.24 11.74
CA ASN A 221 12.53 12.51 11.63
C ASN A 221 13.42 12.77 12.87
N PRO A 222 14.45 11.93 13.14
CA PRO A 222 15.37 12.13 14.27
C PRO A 222 16.08 13.50 14.29
N ASP A 223 16.25 14.14 13.14
CA ASP A 223 16.83 15.49 13.01
C ASP A 223 15.81 16.62 13.24
N GLY A 224 14.56 16.29 13.60
CA GLY A 224 13.48 17.25 13.84
C GLY A 224 12.74 17.72 12.59
N THR A 225 13.13 17.28 11.39
CA THR A 225 12.47 17.63 10.13
C THR A 225 11.21 16.80 9.89
N THR A 226 10.44 17.19 8.87
CA THR A 226 9.35 16.37 8.31
C THR A 226 9.66 15.94 6.87
N ASP A 227 10.92 16.00 6.48
CA ASP A 227 11.34 15.71 5.11
C ASP A 227 11.00 14.27 4.76
N ASN A 228 10.41 14.07 3.58
CA ASN A 228 9.93 12.78 3.10
C ASN A 228 8.90 12.07 4.02
N LEU A 229 8.23 12.81 4.91
CA LEU A 229 7.07 12.32 5.67
C LEU A 229 5.79 12.88 5.06
N LEU A 230 5.03 12.02 4.38
CA LEU A 230 3.76 12.40 3.74
C LEU A 230 2.58 11.86 4.55
N LEU A 231 1.48 12.61 4.61
CA LEU A 231 0.21 12.07 5.11
C LEU A 231 -0.35 11.10 4.07
N ASP A 232 -0.91 9.98 4.55
CA ASP A 232 -1.47 8.93 3.71
C ASP A 232 -2.99 9.04 3.67
N LEU A 233 -3.57 9.18 2.46
CA LEU A 233 -5.00 9.45 2.28
C LEU A 233 -5.63 8.41 1.36
N HIS A 234 -6.82 7.96 1.75
CA HIS A 234 -7.67 7.06 0.98
C HIS A 234 -9.01 7.75 0.72
N GLN A 235 -9.65 7.47 -0.41
CA GLN A 235 -11.02 7.94 -0.64
C GLN A 235 -11.71 7.16 -1.76
N TYR A 236 -12.90 6.62 -1.47
CA TYR A 236 -13.81 6.02 -2.43
C TYR A 236 -15.05 6.89 -2.67
N LEU A 237 -15.78 6.59 -3.74
CA LEU A 237 -16.86 7.43 -4.27
C LEU A 237 -18.26 6.85 -4.02
N ASP A 238 -18.32 5.62 -3.52
CA ASP A 238 -19.54 4.91 -3.25
C ASP A 238 -20.22 5.38 -1.95
N ILE A 239 -21.44 4.90 -1.71
CA ILE A 239 -22.37 5.42 -0.69
C ILE A 239 -21.79 5.48 0.74
N ASN A 240 -20.84 4.60 1.06
CA ASN A 240 -20.24 4.46 2.38
C ASN A 240 -18.71 4.51 2.35
N ASN A 241 -18.10 5.00 1.27
CA ASN A 241 -16.65 5.13 1.13
C ASN A 241 -15.89 3.78 1.29
N SER A 242 -16.50 2.66 0.91
CA SER A 242 -15.91 1.32 1.09
C SER A 242 -15.26 0.75 -0.17
N GLY A 243 -15.57 1.30 -1.35
CA GLY A 243 -15.17 0.73 -2.63
C GLY A 243 -15.87 -0.61 -2.96
N GLN A 244 -16.97 -0.96 -2.28
CA GLN A 244 -17.65 -2.25 -2.47
C GLN A 244 -18.91 -2.14 -3.33
N HIS A 245 -19.38 -0.93 -3.61
CA HIS A 245 -20.57 -0.71 -4.44
C HIS A 245 -20.22 -0.24 -5.85
N LYS A 246 -21.11 -0.56 -6.80
CA LYS A 246 -20.91 -0.21 -8.21
C LYS A 246 -21.11 1.27 -8.43
N GLU A 247 -22.17 1.81 -7.84
CA GLU A 247 -22.59 3.18 -8.07
C GLU A 247 -21.75 4.17 -7.25
N CYS A 248 -21.36 5.26 -7.91
CA CYS A 248 -20.72 6.38 -7.26
C CYS A 248 -21.74 7.45 -6.90
N THR A 249 -21.70 7.91 -5.64
CA THR A 249 -22.66 8.87 -5.10
C THR A 249 -22.05 10.28 -5.02
N THR A 250 -20.73 10.39 -4.90
CA THR A 250 -20.00 11.65 -4.69
C THR A 250 -18.76 11.73 -5.59
N ASN A 251 -18.27 12.95 -5.85
CA ASN A 251 -16.97 13.21 -6.49
C ASN A 251 -15.87 13.58 -5.47
N ASN A 252 -16.21 13.60 -4.17
CA ASN A 252 -15.32 13.91 -3.05
C ASN A 252 -14.62 15.28 -3.09
N VAL A 253 -14.96 16.17 -4.03
CA VAL A 253 -14.25 17.45 -4.24
C VAL A 253 -14.24 18.31 -2.97
N GLU A 254 -15.34 18.37 -2.22
CA GLU A 254 -15.40 19.14 -0.96
C GLU A 254 -14.52 18.54 0.15
N GLY A 255 -14.41 17.22 0.23
CA GLY A 255 -13.49 16.53 1.14
C GLY A 255 -12.04 16.87 0.79
N PHE A 256 -11.67 16.74 -0.49
CA PHE A 256 -10.33 17.09 -0.95
C PHE A 256 -10.01 18.58 -0.80
N LYS A 257 -10.97 19.50 -0.99
CA LYS A 257 -10.80 20.94 -0.69
C LYS A 257 -10.44 21.17 0.78
N THR A 258 -11.12 20.48 1.69
CA THR A 258 -10.92 20.62 3.13
C THR A 258 -9.49 20.22 3.52
N ILE A 259 -9.04 19.03 3.12
CA ILE A 259 -7.68 18.57 3.42
C ILE A 259 -6.61 19.36 2.65
N ALA A 260 -6.85 19.73 1.38
CA ALA A 260 -5.90 20.55 0.61
C ALA A 260 -5.65 21.91 1.27
N LYS A 261 -6.71 22.56 1.76
CA LYS A 261 -6.57 23.80 2.53
C LYS A 261 -5.73 23.58 3.79
N TRP A 262 -6.04 22.54 4.56
CA TRP A 262 -5.31 22.22 5.79
C TRP A 262 -3.82 21.96 5.51
N LEU A 263 -3.51 21.17 4.47
CA LEU A 263 -2.14 20.86 4.05
C LEU A 263 -1.35 22.12 3.71
N ARG A 264 -1.94 23.05 2.96
CA ARG A 264 -1.30 24.33 2.61
C ARG A 264 -1.00 25.18 3.84
N ASP A 265 -1.99 25.35 4.69
CA ASP A 265 -1.88 26.19 5.89
C ASP A 265 -0.80 25.65 6.84
N ASN A 266 -0.62 24.32 6.88
CA ASN A 266 0.34 23.64 7.76
C ASN A 266 1.65 23.24 7.07
N LYS A 267 1.86 23.63 5.80
CA LYS A 267 3.05 23.30 5.00
C LYS A 267 3.36 21.80 4.98
N ARG A 268 2.32 20.98 4.88
CA ARG A 268 2.40 19.53 4.75
C ARG A 268 1.99 19.10 3.35
N ARG A 269 2.39 17.89 2.99
CA ARG A 269 1.99 17.23 1.74
C ARG A 269 1.41 15.86 2.07
N ALA A 270 0.54 15.38 1.19
CA ALA A 270 -0.09 14.08 1.29
C ALA A 270 0.02 13.32 -0.04
N ILE A 271 -0.14 12.01 0.01
CA ILE A 271 -0.39 11.17 -1.17
C ILE A 271 -1.79 10.56 -1.04
N VAL A 272 -2.52 10.48 -2.15
CA VAL A 272 -3.73 9.66 -2.22
C VAL A 272 -3.29 8.26 -2.65
N SER A 273 -3.00 7.39 -1.70
CA SER A 273 -2.42 6.06 -1.98
C SER A 273 -3.47 4.99 -2.31
N GLU A 274 -4.75 5.33 -2.17
CA GLU A 274 -5.85 4.47 -2.54
C GLU A 274 -7.09 5.28 -2.94
N THR A 275 -7.55 5.06 -4.16
CA THR A 275 -8.87 5.50 -4.63
C THR A 275 -9.27 4.67 -5.84
N GLY A 276 -10.56 4.43 -6.00
CA GLY A 276 -11.08 3.64 -7.10
C GLY A 276 -12.56 3.93 -7.33
N ALA A 277 -13.04 3.50 -8.48
CA ALA A 277 -14.43 3.56 -8.86
C ALA A 277 -14.75 2.39 -9.80
N SER A 278 -16.02 2.06 -9.95
CA SER A 278 -16.45 1.09 -10.96
C SER A 278 -16.67 1.74 -12.33
N THR A 279 -16.89 0.94 -13.36
CA THR A 279 -17.28 1.41 -14.71
C THR A 279 -18.78 1.72 -14.83
N ASP A 280 -19.50 1.84 -13.71
CA ASP A 280 -20.90 2.28 -13.73
C ASP A 280 -20.99 3.72 -14.28
N PRO A 281 -22.04 4.07 -15.06
CA PRO A 281 -22.20 5.42 -15.62
C PRO A 281 -22.21 6.55 -14.57
N SER A 282 -22.60 6.25 -13.32
CA SER A 282 -22.54 7.23 -12.23
C SER A 282 -21.11 7.60 -11.82
N CYS A 283 -20.12 6.76 -12.14
CA CYS A 283 -18.75 6.85 -11.65
C CYS A 283 -17.82 7.67 -12.53
N ILE A 284 -17.83 7.49 -13.85
CA ILE A 284 -16.83 8.10 -14.75
C ILE A 284 -16.70 9.61 -14.54
N THR A 285 -17.81 10.35 -14.58
CA THR A 285 -17.79 11.80 -14.36
C THR A 285 -17.27 12.16 -12.98
N LYS A 286 -17.76 11.50 -11.92
CA LYS A 286 -17.40 11.82 -10.53
C LYS A 286 -15.94 11.51 -10.22
N PHE A 287 -15.44 10.39 -10.73
CA PHE A 287 -14.05 9.99 -10.53
C PHE A 287 -13.08 10.89 -11.29
N CYS A 288 -13.41 11.26 -12.52
CA CYS A 288 -12.67 12.26 -13.28
C CYS A 288 -12.66 13.63 -12.56
N GLU A 289 -13.80 14.11 -12.03
CA GLU A 289 -13.87 15.36 -11.26
C GLU A 289 -13.01 15.33 -9.99
N GLN A 290 -13.04 14.23 -9.23
CA GLN A 290 -12.17 14.02 -8.08
C GLN A 290 -10.69 14.17 -8.47
N ASN A 291 -10.28 13.44 -9.50
CA ASN A 291 -8.89 13.36 -9.92
C ASN A 291 -8.42 14.67 -10.55
N GLN A 292 -9.28 15.39 -11.27
CA GLN A 292 -9.02 16.74 -11.77
C GLN A 292 -8.76 17.72 -10.62
N PHE A 293 -9.52 17.62 -9.53
CA PHE A 293 -9.25 18.43 -8.35
C PHE A 293 -7.87 18.10 -7.77
N ILE A 294 -7.52 16.82 -7.59
CA ILE A 294 -6.20 16.42 -7.09
C ILE A 294 -5.08 16.93 -8.01
N ALA A 295 -5.23 16.77 -9.33
CA ALA A 295 -4.28 17.25 -10.35
C ALA A 295 -4.09 18.78 -10.35
N ALA A 296 -5.11 19.54 -9.98
CA ALA A 296 -5.02 21.00 -9.87
C ALA A 296 -4.37 21.48 -8.56
N ASN A 297 -4.06 20.58 -7.62
CA ASN A 297 -3.59 20.89 -6.26
C ASN A 297 -2.27 20.13 -5.94
N THR A 298 -1.38 19.99 -6.91
CA THR A 298 -0.11 19.22 -6.82
C THR A 298 0.95 19.83 -5.90
N ASP A 299 0.75 21.07 -5.46
CA ASP A 299 1.54 21.70 -4.41
C ASP A 299 1.42 20.95 -3.07
N VAL A 300 0.25 20.37 -2.79
CA VAL A 300 -0.03 19.62 -1.54
C VAL A 300 -0.31 18.14 -1.74
N PHE A 301 -0.82 17.73 -2.90
CA PHE A 301 -0.95 16.32 -3.25
C PHE A 301 0.26 15.87 -4.07
N ALA A 302 1.13 15.09 -3.42
CA ALA A 302 2.33 14.55 -4.05
C ALA A 302 2.00 13.44 -5.06
N GLY A 303 0.89 12.72 -4.90
CA GLY A 303 0.59 11.61 -5.78
C GLY A 303 -0.82 11.06 -5.70
N LEU A 304 -1.13 10.21 -6.68
CA LEU A 304 -2.32 9.36 -6.73
C LEU A 304 -1.92 7.93 -7.11
N VAL A 305 -2.44 6.96 -6.35
CA VAL A 305 -2.34 5.54 -6.64
C VAL A 305 -3.76 4.97 -6.75
N GLY A 306 -4.11 4.50 -7.94
CA GLY A 306 -5.41 3.88 -8.20
C GLY A 306 -5.50 2.46 -7.62
N TRP A 307 -6.66 2.10 -7.11
CA TRP A 307 -7.00 0.75 -6.67
C TRP A 307 -7.98 0.10 -7.66
N SER A 308 -7.67 -1.07 -8.26
CA SER A 308 -6.40 -1.81 -8.18
C SER A 308 -6.16 -2.71 -9.39
N ALA A 309 -4.91 -3.11 -9.61
CA ALA A 309 -4.46 -4.07 -10.61
C ALA A 309 -3.76 -5.28 -9.93
N GLY A 310 -2.77 -5.87 -10.58
CA GLY A 310 -2.02 -7.01 -10.04
C GLY A 310 -2.76 -8.32 -10.22
N GLY A 311 -3.08 -8.98 -9.10
CA GLY A 311 -3.77 -10.27 -9.07
C GLY A 311 -5.24 -10.20 -9.44
N PHE A 312 -5.88 -9.02 -9.35
CA PHE A 312 -7.30 -8.87 -9.68
C PHE A 312 -7.59 -9.17 -11.15
N HIS A 313 -8.70 -9.85 -11.40
CA HIS A 313 -9.24 -10.02 -12.74
C HIS A 313 -9.83 -8.72 -13.29
N THR A 314 -10.03 -8.67 -14.61
CA THR A 314 -10.60 -7.50 -15.31
C THR A 314 -12.07 -7.24 -14.98
N ASP A 315 -12.77 -8.22 -14.40
CA ASP A 315 -14.18 -8.13 -13.98
C ASP A 315 -14.34 -7.76 -12.49
N TYR A 316 -13.24 -7.57 -11.75
CA TYR A 316 -13.29 -6.94 -10.44
C TYR A 316 -13.93 -5.55 -10.53
N ILE A 317 -14.79 -5.23 -9.57
CA ILE A 317 -15.64 -4.03 -9.60
C ILE A 317 -14.85 -2.73 -9.78
N MET A 318 -13.65 -2.63 -9.20
CA MET A 318 -12.74 -1.47 -9.35
C MET A 318 -11.46 -1.87 -10.10
N SER A 319 -11.55 -2.81 -11.04
CA SER A 319 -10.38 -3.28 -11.76
C SER A 319 -9.70 -2.14 -12.52
N LEU A 320 -8.39 -2.04 -12.35
CA LEU A 320 -7.47 -1.31 -13.21
C LEU A 320 -6.50 -2.27 -13.92
N THR A 321 -6.74 -3.59 -13.82
CA THR A 321 -5.93 -4.62 -14.47
C THR A 321 -6.02 -4.46 -16.00
N PRO A 322 -4.89 -4.31 -16.72
CA PRO A 322 -4.90 -4.22 -18.17
C PRO A 322 -5.05 -5.60 -18.80
N THR A 323 -5.67 -5.65 -19.98
CA THR A 323 -5.78 -6.88 -20.77
C THR A 323 -4.59 -7.00 -21.71
N GLN A 324 -3.89 -8.14 -21.67
CA GLN A 324 -2.86 -8.45 -22.66
C GLN A 324 -3.51 -8.93 -23.97
N ASN A 325 -3.19 -8.25 -25.07
CA ASN A 325 -3.64 -8.57 -26.41
C ASN A 325 -2.78 -9.71 -27.00
N SER A 326 -3.27 -10.38 -28.05
CA SER A 326 -2.57 -11.50 -28.70
C SER A 326 -1.25 -11.12 -29.36
N ASP A 327 -1.03 -9.85 -29.65
CA ASP A 327 0.22 -9.30 -30.20
C ASP A 327 1.23 -8.90 -29.11
N GLY A 328 0.91 -9.15 -27.83
CA GLY A 328 1.75 -8.82 -26.68
C GLY A 328 1.62 -7.37 -26.19
N THR A 329 0.79 -6.54 -26.83
CA THR A 329 0.44 -5.21 -26.31
C THR A 329 -0.59 -5.31 -25.18
N TRP A 330 -0.83 -4.20 -24.48
CA TRP A 330 -1.76 -4.14 -23.35
C TRP A 330 -2.81 -3.04 -23.55
N SER A 331 -4.02 -3.33 -23.11
CA SER A 331 -5.18 -2.45 -23.20
C SER A 331 -5.76 -2.17 -21.82
N ASP A 332 -5.82 -0.90 -21.39
CA ASP A 332 -6.56 -0.54 -20.17
C ASP A 332 -8.05 -0.29 -20.45
N ASN A 333 -8.82 -0.28 -19.36
CA ASN A 333 -10.21 0.14 -19.39
C ASN A 333 -10.36 1.66 -19.48
N GLU A 334 -11.62 2.12 -19.54
CA GLU A 334 -11.95 3.53 -19.68
C GLU A 334 -11.64 4.36 -18.43
N LEU A 335 -11.75 3.81 -17.21
CA LEU A 335 -11.42 4.51 -15.97
C LEU A 335 -9.95 4.92 -15.95
N MET A 336 -9.06 3.96 -16.25
CA MET A 336 -7.63 4.19 -16.33
C MET A 336 -7.30 5.27 -17.37
N LYS A 337 -7.87 5.15 -18.57
CA LYS A 337 -7.60 6.10 -19.66
C LYS A 337 -8.13 7.50 -19.34
N GLN A 338 -9.43 7.61 -19.08
CA GLN A 338 -10.12 8.90 -19.02
C GLN A 338 -9.92 9.64 -17.69
N CYS A 339 -9.91 8.92 -16.56
CA CYS A 339 -9.92 9.56 -15.24
C CYS A 339 -8.57 9.51 -14.52
N ILE A 340 -7.60 8.75 -15.00
CA ILE A 340 -6.24 8.74 -14.44
C ILE A 340 -5.25 9.29 -15.47
N VAL A 341 -5.07 8.61 -16.60
CA VAL A 341 -4.02 8.95 -17.58
C VAL A 341 -4.27 10.30 -18.25
N ASP A 342 -5.48 10.54 -18.77
CA ASP A 342 -5.82 11.81 -19.45
C ASP A 342 -5.86 13.00 -18.48
N VAL A 343 -6.18 12.76 -17.20
CA VAL A 343 -6.26 13.80 -16.16
C VAL A 343 -4.88 14.26 -15.70
N PHE A 344 -4.00 13.32 -15.35
CA PHE A 344 -2.69 13.64 -14.78
C PHE A 344 -1.59 13.77 -15.84
N GLY A 345 -1.77 13.16 -17.02
CA GLY A 345 -0.73 13.06 -18.03
C GLY A 345 0.50 12.32 -17.50
N GLU A 346 1.69 12.83 -17.84
CA GLU A 346 2.95 12.25 -17.36
C GLU A 346 3.32 12.80 -15.97
N SER A 347 3.81 11.93 -15.08
CA SER A 347 4.38 12.32 -13.78
C SER A 347 5.62 13.23 -13.92
N SER A 348 5.93 14.00 -12.88
CA SER A 348 7.08 14.93 -12.87
C SER A 348 8.43 14.21 -12.77
N HIS A 349 8.44 12.99 -12.23
CA HIS A 349 9.62 12.13 -12.11
C HIS A 349 9.48 10.89 -13.00
N PRO A 350 9.78 10.99 -14.32
CA PRO A 350 9.70 9.83 -15.19
C PRO A 350 10.69 8.76 -14.72
N PRO A 351 10.34 7.45 -14.81
CA PRO A 351 11.25 6.38 -14.46
C PRO A 351 12.54 6.48 -15.29
N THR A 352 13.65 6.81 -14.64
CA THR A 352 14.98 6.74 -15.21
C THR A 352 15.42 5.28 -15.18
N GLY A 353 15.98 4.78 -16.30
CA GLY A 353 16.50 3.41 -16.39
C GLY A 353 17.33 3.04 -15.16
N ALA A 354 17.13 1.82 -14.66
CA ALA A 354 17.51 1.42 -13.31
C ALA A 354 18.98 1.77 -12.94
N PRO A 355 19.24 2.33 -11.74
CA PRO A 355 20.53 2.11 -11.10
C PRO A 355 20.74 0.60 -10.88
N SER A 356 21.98 0.17 -11.05
CA SER A 356 22.46 -1.22 -10.97
C SER A 356 21.79 -2.04 -9.85
N HIS A 357 21.43 -3.29 -10.17
CA HIS A 357 20.97 -4.33 -9.24
C HIS A 357 21.57 -4.15 -7.83
N VAL A 358 20.73 -3.85 -6.84
CA VAL A 358 21.08 -4.18 -5.45
C VAL A 358 20.94 -5.69 -5.39
N ALA A 359 22.06 -6.40 -5.55
CA ALA A 359 22.08 -7.84 -5.32
C ALA A 359 21.49 -8.11 -3.93
N PRO A 360 20.57 -9.09 -3.79
CA PRO A 360 20.04 -9.44 -2.48
C PRO A 360 21.23 -9.77 -1.57
N LYS A 361 21.34 -9.05 -0.45
CA LYS A 361 22.35 -9.39 0.54
C LYS A 361 21.94 -10.76 1.11
N PRO A 362 22.79 -11.79 1.04
CA PRO A 362 22.45 -13.06 1.64
C PRO A 362 22.18 -12.83 3.13
N SER A 363 21.06 -13.36 3.61
CA SER A 363 20.69 -13.38 5.02
C SER A 363 21.87 -13.94 5.81
N LYS A 364 22.57 -13.07 6.56
CA LYS A 364 23.57 -13.54 7.52
C LYS A 364 22.79 -14.14 8.69
N THR A 365 22.54 -15.43 8.63
CA THR A 365 22.22 -16.22 9.81
C THR A 365 23.38 -16.10 10.80
N SER A 366 23.16 -15.36 11.89
CA SER A 366 24.06 -15.43 13.04
C SER A 366 23.83 -16.77 13.71
N ALA A 367 24.59 -17.80 13.33
CA ALA A 367 24.74 -18.98 14.15
C ALA A 367 25.41 -18.53 15.47
N GLY A 368 24.61 -18.44 16.53
CA GLY A 368 25.13 -18.25 17.89
C GLY A 368 26.03 -19.44 18.27
N PRO A 369 27.11 -19.22 19.05
CA PRO A 369 28.04 -20.28 19.37
C PRO A 369 27.36 -21.35 20.21
N ALA A 370 27.44 -22.60 19.75
CA ALA A 370 27.05 -23.77 20.51
C ALA A 370 27.90 -23.84 21.80
N ALA A 371 27.26 -23.61 22.94
CA ALA A 371 27.86 -23.87 24.24
C ALA A 371 27.95 -25.39 24.43
N ALA A 372 29.18 -25.91 24.38
CA ALA A 372 29.49 -27.24 24.84
C ALA A 372 29.42 -27.29 26.37
N THR A 373 28.60 -28.18 26.91
CA THR A 373 28.76 -28.69 28.27
C THR A 373 28.69 -30.21 28.27
N ALA A 374 29.81 -30.80 28.68
CA ALA A 374 29.96 -32.22 28.92
C ALA A 374 29.43 -32.59 30.32
N GLY A 375 28.73 -33.72 30.37
CA GLY A 375 28.88 -34.76 31.40
C GLY A 375 28.37 -34.50 32.82
N ALA A 376 27.30 -35.20 33.19
CA ALA A 376 27.32 -36.10 34.35
C ALA A 376 26.17 -37.12 34.23
N ALA A 377 26.53 -38.40 34.30
CA ALA A 377 25.59 -39.50 34.46
C ALA A 377 25.07 -39.55 35.90
N ASP A 378 23.79 -39.84 36.08
CA ASP A 378 23.41 -40.85 37.08
C ASP A 378 22.05 -41.50 36.78
N THR A 379 22.02 -42.74 37.22
CA THR A 379 21.08 -43.85 37.11
C THR A 379 19.65 -43.55 37.60
N ASN A 380 18.62 -44.12 36.96
CA ASN A 380 17.87 -45.25 37.52
C ASN A 380 16.77 -45.83 36.61
N LYS A 381 16.55 -47.12 36.84
CA LYS A 381 15.61 -48.10 36.27
C LYS A 381 14.13 -47.70 36.32
N ASN A 382 13.32 -48.08 35.32
CA ASN A 382 12.44 -49.27 35.40
C ASN A 382 11.48 -49.43 34.19
N ASN A 383 11.55 -50.62 33.59
CA ASN A 383 10.50 -51.52 33.07
C ASN A 383 9.09 -50.97 32.77
N ASN A 384 8.62 -51.12 31.52
CA ASN A 384 7.81 -52.26 30.99
C ASN A 384 7.28 -51.86 29.59
N LYS A 385 7.54 -52.62 28.51
CA LYS A 385 6.61 -53.60 27.89
C LYS A 385 5.17 -53.05 27.78
N SER A 386 4.52 -52.97 26.62
CA SER A 386 4.43 -53.97 25.55
C SER A 386 3.49 -53.45 24.45
N THR A 387 3.79 -53.77 23.18
CA THR A 387 2.88 -54.16 22.06
C THR A 387 1.67 -53.26 21.70
N GLY A 388 1.35 -53.01 20.44
CA GLY A 388 1.65 -53.77 19.22
C GLY A 388 1.17 -53.01 17.99
N ALA A 389 1.77 -53.39 16.86
CA ALA A 389 1.40 -52.93 15.53
C ALA A 389 0.04 -53.51 15.10
N ALA A 390 -0.68 -52.81 14.23
CA ALA A 390 -0.86 -53.21 12.82
C ALA A 390 -2.06 -52.48 12.16
N THR A 391 -1.75 -51.87 11.02
CA THR A 391 -2.48 -51.90 9.73
C THR A 391 -3.98 -51.56 9.66
N GLY A 392 -4.33 -50.68 8.71
CA GLY A 392 -5.65 -50.76 8.07
C GLY A 392 -6.14 -49.52 7.33
N THR A 393 -5.84 -49.49 6.03
CA THR A 393 -6.71 -49.03 4.92
C THR A 393 -7.22 -47.59 4.81
N ALA A 394 -6.91 -47.01 3.65
CA ALA A 394 -7.49 -45.82 3.06
C ALA A 394 -8.99 -45.97 2.75
N VAL A 395 -9.74 -44.88 2.91
CA VAL A 395 -11.01 -44.64 2.22
C VAL A 395 -11.03 -43.19 1.74
N ALA A 396 -11.17 -43.03 0.42
CA ALA A 396 -11.39 -41.77 -0.25
C ALA A 396 -12.76 -41.19 0.12
N ARG A 397 -12.83 -39.89 0.39
CA ARG A 397 -14.08 -39.12 0.30
C ARG A 397 -13.82 -37.82 -0.45
N ALA A 398 -14.34 -37.76 -1.66
CA ALA A 398 -14.65 -36.53 -2.35
C ALA A 398 -15.79 -35.83 -1.59
N GLY A 399 -15.60 -34.56 -1.27
CA GLY A 399 -16.60 -33.69 -0.70
C GLY A 399 -16.39 -32.29 -1.24
N PHE A 400 -17.29 -31.87 -2.12
CA PHE A 400 -17.45 -30.49 -2.58
C PHE A 400 -17.49 -29.54 -1.37
N VAL A 401 -16.64 -28.51 -1.35
CA VAL A 401 -16.80 -27.36 -0.45
C VAL A 401 -17.32 -26.20 -1.27
N LEU A 402 -18.58 -25.85 -1.02
CA LEU A 402 -19.20 -24.61 -1.47
C LEU A 402 -18.45 -23.42 -0.84
N THR A 403 -18.02 -22.48 -1.68
CA THR A 403 -17.63 -21.13 -1.30
C THR A 403 -18.82 -20.40 -0.69
N ALA A 404 -18.73 -20.01 0.57
CA ALA A 404 -19.65 -19.07 1.19
C ALA A 404 -19.04 -17.67 1.13
N MET A 405 -19.52 -16.85 0.18
CA MET A 405 -19.50 -15.40 0.31
C MET A 405 -20.57 -15.03 1.34
N ALA A 406 -20.18 -14.39 2.44
CA ALA A 406 -21.10 -13.76 3.36
C ALA A 406 -20.81 -12.26 3.37
N ALA A 407 -21.69 -11.54 2.68
CA ALA A 407 -21.85 -10.10 2.84
C ALA A 407 -22.40 -9.82 4.24
N LEU A 408 -21.81 -8.84 4.93
CA LEU A 408 -22.48 -8.11 6.00
C LEU A 408 -22.53 -6.64 5.60
N ALA A 409 -23.63 -6.28 4.96
CA ALA A 409 -24.13 -4.92 4.95
C ALA A 409 -25.06 -4.76 6.17
N ALA A 410 -24.67 -3.95 7.15
CA ALA A 410 -25.60 -3.24 8.02
C ALA A 410 -24.86 -2.22 8.90
N LEU A 411 -25.30 -0.96 8.77
CA LEU A 411 -25.12 0.16 9.69
C LEU A 411 -23.69 0.69 9.77
N TRP A 412 -23.39 1.77 9.04
CA TRP A 412 -23.19 3.14 9.55
C TRP A 412 -23.25 4.13 8.38
#